data_AF-A0A948PZ25-F1
#
_entry.id   AF-A0A948PZ25-F1
#
_cell.length_a   1.000
_cell.length_b   1.000
_cell.length_c   1.000
_cell.angle_alpha   90.00
_cell.angle_beta   90.00
_cell.angle_gamma   90.00
#
_symmetry.space_group_name_H-M   'P 1'
#
loop_
_entity.id
_entity.type
_entity.pdbx_description
1 polymer ?
#
loop_
_entity_poly.entity_id
_entity_poly.type
_entity_poly.pdbx_seq_one_letter_code
_entity_poly.pdbx_strand_id
1 'polypeptide(L)'
;LENYKIALTIDPGDQEAANRRARVETLLEATAKDHYARGLVLHKEGKYGEARRQFLTALRLRPDYREALEMLTARKRVFIERYIVHEIKPGESLSKLAMIYYGDYRKFPVIAKYNNLSDATRVYVGQEIKVPEIEGVVFMVPEERLATKEEKPASEAFSDWAALEGLLEETVQQGGQQGEQEAVDPVANYREHGIEFFEKEKYRDAILEFNKVLSVYPDDSVTKEYTYRAYYQIALALFEKKDYLAAREQFMASLRYKKDCQDCHAYIKQSEALYKEMHYKLGIQYYGKEQLVEAIKEWELVKELDPNYKSVEDYINRANSILRKLQELRKE
;
A
#
# COMPACT_ATOMS: atom_id res chain seq x y z
N LEU A 1 28.88 19.41 -19.13
CA LEU A 1 28.07 20.65 -19.10
C LEU A 1 28.94 21.89 -19.13
N GLU A 2 29.96 21.97 -18.27
CA GLU A 2 30.90 23.10 -18.16
C GLU A 2 31.62 23.43 -19.48
N ASN A 3 32.16 22.42 -20.17
CA ASN A 3 32.82 22.62 -21.47
C ASN A 3 31.91 23.22 -22.55
N TYR A 4 30.61 22.90 -22.56
CA TYR A 4 29.66 23.49 -23.51
C TYR A 4 29.25 24.91 -23.12
N LYS A 5 29.24 25.24 -21.82
CA LYS A 5 29.02 26.62 -21.35
C LYS A 5 30.21 27.51 -21.73
N ILE A 6 31.43 27.00 -21.61
CA ILE A 6 32.65 27.70 -22.03
C ILE A 6 32.64 27.92 -23.55
N ALA A 7 32.35 26.89 -24.34
CA ALA A 7 32.27 27.01 -25.80
C ALA A 7 31.27 28.08 -26.26
N LEU A 8 30.05 28.10 -25.69
CA LEU A 8 29.02 29.08 -26.01
C LEU A 8 29.28 30.49 -25.48
N THR A 9 30.21 30.64 -24.53
CA THR A 9 30.68 31.96 -24.08
C THR A 9 31.70 32.53 -25.07
N ILE A 10 32.46 31.66 -25.75
CA ILE A 10 33.47 32.03 -26.75
C ILE A 10 32.82 32.26 -28.13
N ASP A 11 31.88 31.39 -28.52
CA ASP A 11 31.08 31.52 -29.74
C ASP A 11 29.59 31.27 -29.46
N PRO A 12 28.80 32.35 -29.23
CA PRO A 12 27.35 32.23 -28.99
C PRO A 12 26.54 31.70 -30.18
N GLY A 13 27.11 31.69 -31.40
CA GLY A 13 26.46 31.23 -32.62
C GLY A 13 26.64 29.72 -32.90
N ASP A 14 27.42 29.00 -32.09
CA ASP A 14 27.64 27.56 -32.24
C ASP A 14 26.37 26.76 -31.90
N GLN A 15 25.58 26.51 -32.94
CA GLN A 15 24.33 25.78 -32.85
C GLN A 15 24.54 24.32 -32.41
N GLU A 16 25.71 23.73 -32.68
CA GLU A 16 26.02 22.36 -32.28
C GLU A 16 26.30 22.29 -30.78
N ALA A 17 27.12 23.20 -30.24
CA ALA A 17 27.35 23.32 -28.81
C ALA A 17 26.06 23.65 -28.04
N ALA A 18 25.20 24.51 -28.61
CA ALA A 18 23.90 24.85 -28.03
C ALA A 18 22.98 23.62 -27.94
N ASN A 19 22.85 22.85 -29.02
CA ASN A 19 22.05 21.64 -29.06
C ASN A 19 22.59 20.55 -28.12
N ARG A 20 23.92 20.38 -28.06
CA ARG A 20 24.57 19.42 -27.15
C ARG A 20 24.38 19.84 -25.68
N ARG A 21 24.48 21.12 -25.35
CA ARG A 21 24.18 21.66 -24.01
C ARG A 21 22.74 21.35 -23.61
N ALA A 22 21.78 21.71 -24.46
CA ALA A 22 20.36 21.50 -24.20
C ALA A 22 20.04 20.02 -23.92
N ARG A 23 20.59 19.10 -24.72
CA ARG A 23 20.42 17.65 -24.50
C ARG A 23 20.96 17.19 -23.14
N VAL A 24 22.15 17.66 -22.76
CA VAL A 24 22.75 17.32 -21.45
C VAL A 24 21.93 17.90 -20.31
N GLU A 25 21.44 19.14 -20.42
CA GLU A 25 20.58 19.77 -19.43
C GLU A 25 19.26 19.01 -19.26
N THR A 26 18.60 18.62 -20.36
CA THR A 26 17.39 17.79 -20.33
C THR A 26 17.64 16.43 -19.66
N LEU A 27 18.78 15.79 -19.94
CA LEU A 27 19.13 14.51 -19.31
C LEU A 27 19.34 14.67 -17.80
N LEU A 28 20.10 15.69 -17.37
CA LEU A 28 20.33 15.99 -15.96
C LEU A 28 19.02 16.30 -15.23
N GLU A 29 18.12 17.04 -15.87
CA GLU A 29 16.77 17.30 -15.38
C GLU A 29 15.97 16.01 -15.17
N ALA A 30 15.93 15.13 -16.17
CA ALA A 30 15.21 13.86 -16.06
C ALA A 30 15.81 12.98 -14.96
N THR A 31 17.14 12.87 -14.90
CA THR A 31 17.82 12.07 -13.88
C THR A 31 17.63 12.65 -12.47
N ALA A 32 17.61 13.98 -12.32
CA ALA A 32 17.30 14.62 -11.04
C ALA A 32 15.88 14.29 -10.56
N LYS A 33 14.89 14.33 -11.46
CA LYS A 33 13.49 13.93 -11.16
C LYS A 33 13.40 12.48 -10.73
N ASP A 34 14.13 11.58 -11.38
CA ASP A 34 14.17 10.17 -11.01
C ASP A 34 14.75 9.96 -9.60
N HIS A 35 15.86 10.62 -9.28
CA HIS A 35 16.43 10.57 -7.93
C HIS A 35 15.47 11.16 -6.89
N TYR A 36 14.82 12.29 -7.18
CA TYR A 36 13.81 12.86 -6.28
C TYR A 36 12.64 11.90 -6.03
N ALA A 37 12.10 11.29 -7.09
CA ALA A 37 11.02 10.31 -6.98
C ALA A 37 11.44 9.09 -6.14
N ARG A 38 12.65 8.56 -6.33
CA ARG A 38 13.20 7.49 -5.48
C ARG A 38 13.33 7.93 -4.02
N GLY A 39 13.80 9.16 -3.79
CA GLY A 39 13.88 9.73 -2.46
C GLY A 39 12.52 9.81 -1.77
N LEU A 40 11.47 10.19 -2.49
CA LEU A 40 10.09 10.21 -1.96
C LEU A 40 9.59 8.82 -1.58
N VAL A 41 9.88 7.80 -2.40
CA VAL A 41 9.52 6.40 -2.10
C VAL A 41 10.23 5.95 -0.81
N LEU A 42 11.55 6.11 -0.74
CA LEU A 42 12.35 5.75 0.44
C LEU A 42 11.91 6.52 1.70
N HIS A 43 11.52 7.79 1.54
CA HIS A 43 11.03 8.61 2.65
C HIS A 43 9.71 8.07 3.22
N LYS A 44 8.78 7.65 2.34
CA LYS A 44 7.52 7.02 2.76
C LYS A 44 7.73 5.65 3.41
N GLU A 45 8.76 4.92 2.97
CA GLU A 45 9.16 3.64 3.56
C GLU A 45 9.82 3.78 4.93
N GLY A 46 10.15 5.00 5.37
CA GLY A 46 10.84 5.26 6.65
C GLY A 46 12.36 5.18 6.57
N LYS A 47 12.93 5.02 5.36
CA LYS A 47 14.38 4.96 5.10
C LYS A 47 14.94 6.37 4.90
N TYR A 48 14.88 7.19 5.95
CA TYR A 48 15.19 8.62 5.87
C TYR A 48 16.62 8.93 5.44
N GLY A 49 17.60 8.12 5.84
CA GLY A 49 18.99 8.25 5.43
C GLY A 49 19.17 8.03 3.93
N GLU A 50 18.53 6.99 3.39
CA GLU A 50 18.57 6.69 1.97
C GLU A 50 17.82 7.74 1.15
N ALA A 51 16.64 8.13 1.61
CA ALA A 51 15.86 9.21 1.01
C ALA A 51 16.67 10.51 0.93
N ARG A 52 17.34 10.87 2.03
CA ARG A 52 18.24 12.04 2.09
C ARG A 52 19.35 11.95 1.04
N ARG A 53 19.99 10.79 0.86
CA ARG A 53 21.01 10.59 -0.20
C ARG A 53 20.43 10.83 -1.58
N GLN A 54 19.24 10.31 -1.87
CA GLN A 54 18.57 10.52 -3.15
C GLN A 54 18.22 12.00 -3.39
N PHE A 55 17.70 12.71 -2.38
CA PHE A 55 17.41 14.15 -2.49
C PHE A 55 18.68 14.97 -2.71
N LEU A 56 19.78 14.64 -2.02
CA LEU A 56 21.08 15.29 -2.23
C LEU A 56 21.63 15.03 -3.65
N THR A 57 21.47 13.82 -4.19
CA THR A 57 21.84 13.53 -5.58
C THR A 57 20.98 14.31 -6.57
N ALA A 58 19.67 14.42 -6.33
CA ALA A 58 18.78 15.25 -7.13
C ALA A 58 19.23 16.72 -7.13
N LEU A 59 19.61 17.26 -5.96
CA LEU A 59 20.16 18.62 -5.84
C LEU A 59 21.54 18.78 -6.48
N ARG A 60 22.39 17.75 -6.46
CA ARG A 60 23.69 17.78 -7.14
C ARG A 60 23.53 17.90 -8.66
N LEU A 61 22.52 17.22 -9.22
CA LEU A 61 22.20 17.25 -10.65
C LEU A 61 21.43 18.52 -11.03
N ARG A 62 20.57 19.01 -10.13
CA ARG A 62 19.79 20.24 -10.26
C ARG A 62 19.82 21.05 -8.95
N PRO A 63 20.75 22.01 -8.81
CA PRO A 63 20.90 22.79 -7.57
C PRO A 63 19.68 23.63 -7.18
N ASP A 64 18.86 24.03 -8.16
CA ASP A 64 17.63 24.82 -7.97
C ASP A 64 16.36 23.97 -7.79
N TYR A 65 16.50 22.65 -7.55
CA TYR A 65 15.35 21.76 -7.34
C TYR A 65 14.68 22.02 -5.97
N ARG A 66 13.75 22.98 -5.95
CA ARG A 66 13.05 23.45 -4.74
C ARG A 66 12.41 22.32 -3.95
N GLU A 67 11.72 21.41 -4.61
CA GLU A 67 10.99 20.31 -3.97
C GLU A 67 11.95 19.34 -3.26
N ALA A 68 13.13 19.08 -3.83
CA ALA A 68 14.16 18.27 -3.18
C ALA A 68 14.80 19.00 -1.98
N LEU A 69 14.98 20.32 -2.10
CA LEU A 69 15.49 21.17 -1.02
C LEU A 69 14.52 21.20 0.17
N GLU A 70 13.22 21.39 -0.08
CA GLU A 70 12.19 21.39 0.95
C GLU A 70 12.19 20.09 1.76
N MET A 71 12.36 18.93 1.12
CA MET A 71 12.47 17.64 1.80
C MET A 71 13.65 17.55 2.77
N LEU A 72 14.71 18.35 2.57
CA LEU A 72 15.90 18.38 3.42
C LEU A 72 15.86 19.49 4.49
N THR A 73 15.17 20.60 4.20
CA THR A 73 15.16 21.80 5.04
C THR A 73 13.90 21.97 5.88
N ALA A 74 12.83 21.19 5.62
CA ALA A 74 11.59 21.19 6.39
C ALA A 74 11.77 20.66 7.83
N ARG A 75 12.58 21.35 8.63
CA ARG A 75 12.70 21.16 10.07
C ARG A 75 11.63 21.99 10.75
N LYS A 76 10.37 21.55 10.69
CA LYS A 76 9.39 22.01 11.68
C LYS A 76 9.89 21.50 13.05
N ARG A 77 10.39 22.43 13.87
CA ARG A 77 10.79 22.14 15.26
C ARG A 77 9.50 21.85 16.02
N VAL A 78 9.28 20.58 16.33
CA VAL A 78 8.23 20.17 17.25
C VAL A 78 8.88 20.21 18.63
N PHE A 79 8.44 21.11 19.49
CA PHE A 79 8.86 21.13 20.88
C PHE A 79 8.19 19.96 21.57
N ILE A 80 9.00 19.01 22.06
CA ILE A 80 8.56 17.84 22.79
C ILE A 80 9.16 17.97 24.18
N GLU A 81 8.31 18.22 25.16
CA GLU A 81 8.72 18.44 26.55
C GLU A 81 8.71 17.14 27.37
N ARG A 82 7.85 16.17 26.99
CA ARG A 82 7.64 14.92 27.71
C ARG A 82 7.77 13.71 26.79
N TYR A 83 8.27 12.59 27.31
CA TYR A 83 8.37 11.31 26.59
C TYR A 83 8.31 10.11 27.53
N ILE A 84 8.04 8.92 27.01
CA ILE A 84 8.21 7.64 27.71
C ILE A 84 9.32 6.82 27.04
N VAL A 85 10.06 6.02 27.81
CA VAL A 85 11.00 5.04 27.27
C VAL A 85 10.30 3.70 27.14
N HIS A 86 10.36 3.10 25.95
CA HIS A 86 9.83 1.79 25.65
C HIS A 86 10.96 0.86 25.21
N GLU A 87 11.08 -0.29 25.87
CA GLU A 87 12.00 -1.35 25.45
C GLU A 87 11.31 -2.25 24.41
N ILE A 88 11.88 -2.33 23.21
CA ILE A 88 11.31 -3.09 22.09
C ILE A 88 11.25 -4.59 22.43
N LYS A 89 10.06 -5.16 22.35
CA LYS A 89 9.81 -6.59 22.52
C LYS A 89 9.83 -7.33 21.18
N PRO A 90 9.94 -8.66 21.18
CA PRO A 90 9.84 -9.46 19.96
C PRO A 90 8.56 -9.16 19.17
N GLY A 91 8.70 -8.82 17.89
CA GLY A 91 7.57 -8.50 17.00
C GLY A 91 7.01 -7.09 17.18
N GLU A 92 7.76 -6.16 17.77
CA GLU A 92 7.42 -4.73 17.83
C GLU A 92 8.19 -3.89 16.81
N SER A 93 7.51 -2.88 16.26
CA SER A 93 8.04 -1.91 15.31
C SER A 93 7.64 -0.49 15.72
N LEU A 94 8.26 0.54 15.14
CA LEU A 94 7.90 1.92 15.45
C LEU A 94 6.44 2.26 15.11
N SER A 95 5.88 1.65 14.06
CA SER A 95 4.46 1.75 13.72
C SER A 95 3.57 1.15 14.80
N LYS A 96 3.96 0.00 15.36
CA LYS A 96 3.26 -0.63 16.47
C LYS A 96 3.35 0.20 17.74
N LEU A 97 4.52 0.78 18.03
CA LEU A 97 4.67 1.73 19.15
C LEU A 97 3.78 2.96 18.93
N ALA A 98 3.75 3.54 17.74
CA ALA A 98 2.87 4.67 17.43
C ALA A 98 1.38 4.32 17.57
N MET A 99 0.98 3.08 17.23
CA MET A 99 -0.37 2.59 17.50
C MET A 99 -0.64 2.47 19.00
N ILE A 100 0.26 1.85 19.77
CA ILE A 100 0.13 1.66 21.22
C ILE A 100 0.02 3.01 21.94
N TYR A 101 0.85 3.98 21.55
CA TYR A 101 1.02 5.22 22.30
C TYR A 101 0.16 6.38 21.79
N TYR A 102 -0.16 6.44 20.49
CA TYR A 102 -0.96 7.52 19.89
C TYR A 102 -2.29 7.06 19.29
N GLY A 103 -2.58 5.76 19.28
CA GLY A 103 -3.73 5.19 18.56
C GLY A 103 -3.63 5.32 17.04
N ASP A 104 -2.47 5.67 16.49
CA ASP A 104 -2.28 5.96 15.08
C ASP A 104 -0.87 5.58 14.64
N TYR A 105 -0.76 4.44 13.96
CA TYR A 105 0.51 3.89 13.46
C TYR A 105 1.25 4.88 12.55
N ARG A 106 0.53 5.75 11.83
CA ARG A 106 1.10 6.73 10.88
C ARG A 106 1.94 7.80 11.58
N LYS A 107 1.94 7.87 12.91
CA LYS A 107 2.76 8.79 13.71
C LYS A 107 4.16 8.24 14.04
N PHE A 108 4.50 7.03 13.59
CA PHE A 108 5.85 6.49 13.73
C PHE A 108 6.99 7.39 13.23
N PRO A 109 6.83 8.26 12.21
CA PRO A 109 7.90 9.17 11.79
C PRO A 109 8.31 10.16 12.88
N VAL A 110 7.39 10.51 13.78
CA VAL A 110 7.68 11.39 14.92
C VAL A 110 8.60 10.69 15.93
N ILE A 111 8.32 9.43 16.23
CA ILE A 111 9.16 8.59 17.10
C ILE A 111 10.55 8.43 16.48
N ALA A 112 10.61 8.06 15.20
CA ALA A 112 11.88 7.88 14.49
C ALA A 112 12.72 9.16 14.49
N LYS A 113 12.08 10.31 14.19
CA LYS A 113 12.74 11.62 14.21
C LYS A 113 13.23 12.01 15.60
N TYR A 114 12.43 11.77 16.65
CA TYR A 114 12.82 12.09 18.02
C TYR A 114 14.03 11.28 18.51
N ASN A 115 14.15 10.04 18.03
CA ASN A 115 15.28 9.15 18.33
C ASN A 115 16.43 9.26 17.30
N ASN A 116 16.38 10.22 16.38
CA ASN A 116 17.37 10.41 15.30
C ASN A 116 17.65 9.14 14.47
N LEU A 117 16.62 8.31 14.25
CA LEU A 117 16.76 7.09 13.46
C LEU A 117 16.84 7.43 11.97
N SER A 118 17.94 7.02 11.34
CA SER A 118 18.13 7.15 9.89
C SER A 118 17.28 6.14 9.10
N ASP A 119 16.89 5.05 9.74
CA ASP A 119 16.00 4.03 9.19
C ASP A 119 14.99 3.61 10.26
N ALA A 120 13.73 4.00 10.05
CA ALA A 120 12.63 3.67 10.95
C ALA A 120 12.21 2.19 10.88
N THR A 121 12.69 1.45 9.89
CA THR A 121 12.41 0.02 9.73
C THR A 121 13.35 -0.85 10.55
N ARG A 122 14.41 -0.27 11.13
CA ARG A 122 15.44 -1.01 11.87
C ARG A 122 15.37 -0.69 13.35
N VAL A 123 14.67 -1.56 14.09
CA VAL A 123 14.69 -1.59 15.55
C VAL A 123 15.00 -3.00 16.04
N TYR A 124 15.67 -3.11 17.19
CA TYR A 124 16.14 -4.38 17.74
C TYR A 124 15.43 -4.70 19.05
N VAL A 125 15.21 -5.99 19.32
CA VAL A 125 14.69 -6.43 20.63
C VAL A 125 15.63 -5.98 21.74
N GLY A 126 15.07 -5.39 22.80
CA GLY A 126 15.81 -4.78 23.91
C GLY A 126 16.27 -3.35 23.64
N GLN A 127 16.05 -2.79 22.44
CA GLN A 127 16.38 -1.40 22.15
C GLN A 127 15.42 -0.46 22.88
N GLU A 128 15.98 0.53 23.58
CA GLU A 128 15.20 1.60 24.18
C GLU A 128 14.82 2.66 23.15
N ILE A 129 13.52 2.86 22.97
CA ILE A 129 12.94 3.87 22.09
C ILE A 129 12.19 4.90 22.93
N LYS A 130 12.54 6.19 22.75
CA LYS A 130 11.84 7.29 23.41
C LYS A 130 10.61 7.67 22.59
N VAL A 131 9.42 7.48 23.14
CA VAL A 131 8.16 7.83 22.49
C VAL A 131 7.69 9.19 23.03
N PRO A 132 7.74 10.26 22.21
CA PRO A 132 7.44 11.62 22.67
C PRO A 132 5.94 11.86 22.84
N GLU A 133 5.53 12.73 23.77
CA GLU A 133 4.17 13.24 23.79
C GLU A 133 3.99 14.32 22.71
N ILE A 134 2.86 14.28 21.99
CA ILE A 134 2.58 15.21 20.89
C ILE A 134 1.36 16.06 21.28
N GLU A 135 1.53 17.37 21.28
CA GLU A 135 0.45 18.31 21.57
C GLU A 135 -0.75 18.10 20.64
N GLY A 136 -1.95 18.02 21.20
CA GLY A 136 -3.20 17.80 20.45
C GLY A 136 -3.43 16.36 19.96
N VAL A 137 -2.55 15.41 20.31
CA VAL A 137 -2.73 13.98 20.03
C VAL A 137 -2.97 13.24 21.34
N VAL A 138 -3.98 12.37 21.38
CA VAL A 138 -4.22 11.51 22.53
C VAL A 138 -2.99 10.63 22.79
N PHE A 139 -2.41 10.77 23.98
CA PHE A 139 -1.28 9.97 24.42
C PHE A 139 -1.77 8.92 25.43
N MET A 140 -1.69 7.63 25.08
CA MET A 140 -2.26 6.53 25.86
C MET A 140 -1.36 6.09 27.01
N VAL A 141 -0.80 7.06 27.74
CA VAL A 141 0.10 6.85 28.88
C VAL A 141 -0.32 7.79 30.01
N PRO A 142 -0.49 7.30 31.25
CA PRO A 142 -0.70 8.16 32.41
C PRO A 142 0.47 9.13 32.61
N GLU A 143 0.19 10.40 32.95
CA GLU A 143 1.21 11.45 33.08
C GLU A 143 2.35 11.09 34.05
N GLU A 144 2.05 10.27 35.07
CA GLU A 144 2.98 9.80 36.09
C GLU A 144 4.16 8.97 35.54
N ARG A 145 4.05 8.44 34.31
CA ARG A 145 5.10 7.64 33.66
C ARG A 145 5.95 8.43 32.66
N LEU A 146 5.71 9.73 32.52
CA LEU A 146 6.40 10.60 31.57
C LEU A 146 7.72 11.14 32.16
N ALA A 147 8.79 11.06 31.39
CA ALA A 147 10.03 11.79 31.65
C ALA A 147 9.96 13.18 31.01
N THR A 148 10.38 14.22 31.73
CA THR A 148 10.53 15.59 31.22
C THR A 148 11.95 15.81 30.68
N LYS A 149 12.05 16.54 29.57
CA LYS A 149 13.33 16.87 28.94
C LYS A 149 14.03 17.97 29.74
N GLU A 150 15.12 17.64 30.44
CA GLU A 150 16.04 18.66 30.98
C GLU A 150 16.77 19.33 29.81
N GLU A 151 16.38 20.55 29.40
CA GLU A 151 17.12 21.30 28.38
C GLU A 151 18.16 22.24 29.00
N LYS A 152 19.40 22.15 28.51
CA LYS A 152 20.20 23.35 28.25
C LYS A 152 20.13 23.64 26.75
N PRO A 153 19.73 24.84 26.31
CA PRO A 153 19.64 25.17 24.91
C PRO A 153 21.05 25.51 24.39
N ALA A 154 21.53 24.78 23.40
CA ALA A 154 22.55 25.31 22.50
C ALA A 154 21.82 26.06 21.37
N SER A 155 21.67 27.38 21.57
CA SER A 155 21.81 28.39 20.52
C SER A 155 22.98 28.00 19.60
N GLU A 156 22.92 28.01 18.27
CA GLU A 156 22.66 29.15 17.38
C GLU A 156 22.27 28.66 15.98
N ALA A 157 21.83 29.60 15.16
CA ALA A 157 21.40 29.39 13.78
C ALA A 157 22.58 29.10 12.82
N PHE A 158 22.34 28.17 11.90
CA PHE A 158 22.74 28.16 10.49
C PHE A 158 23.84 29.15 10.04
N SER A 159 25.05 28.63 9.80
CA SER A 159 25.90 28.97 8.66
C SER A 159 27.09 28.02 8.63
N ASP A 160 27.05 26.94 7.84
CA ASP A 160 28.29 26.33 7.36
C ASP A 160 28.04 25.39 6.18
N TRP A 161 28.30 25.91 4.98
CA TRP A 161 28.38 25.11 3.75
C TRP A 161 29.61 24.19 3.77
N ALA A 162 30.64 24.53 4.58
CA ALA A 162 31.86 23.76 4.79
C ALA A 162 31.65 22.42 5.52
N ALA A 163 30.67 22.34 6.44
CA ALA A 163 30.38 21.10 7.16
C ALA A 163 29.67 20.05 6.28
N LEU A 164 28.97 20.47 5.22
CA LEU A 164 28.37 19.57 4.25
C LEU A 164 29.42 18.95 3.31
N GLU A 165 30.51 19.68 3.06
CA GLU A 165 31.65 19.25 2.25
C GLU A 165 32.49 18.18 2.98
N GLY A 166 32.75 18.38 4.28
CA GLY A 166 33.41 17.37 5.13
C GLY A 166 32.59 16.07 5.30
N LEU A 167 31.26 16.17 5.39
CA LEU A 167 30.36 15.01 5.42
C LEU A 167 30.34 14.23 4.10
N LEU A 168 30.57 14.90 2.97
CA LEU A 168 30.68 14.25 1.66
C LEU A 168 32.03 13.53 1.51
N GLU A 169 33.12 14.07 2.06
CA GLU A 169 34.44 13.43 2.07
C GLU A 169 34.51 12.21 3.00
N GLU A 170 33.90 12.26 4.19
CA GLU A 170 33.82 11.10 5.10
C GLU A 170 33.05 9.92 4.50
N THR A 171 32.01 10.19 3.68
CA THR A 171 31.24 9.13 3.01
C THR A 171 32.01 8.40 1.91
N VAL A 172 33.14 8.94 1.42
CA VAL A 172 33.99 8.28 0.44
C VAL A 172 35.02 7.35 1.12
N GLN A 173 35.42 7.64 2.37
CA GLN A 173 36.40 6.82 3.11
C GLN A 173 35.77 5.68 3.91
N GLN A 174 34.52 5.79 4.37
CA GLN A 174 33.80 4.70 5.05
C GLN A 174 33.13 3.70 4.09
N GLY A 175 33.59 3.63 2.83
CA GLY A 175 33.21 2.58 1.86
C GLY A 175 33.98 1.26 2.04
N GLY A 176 34.88 1.18 3.02
CA GLY A 176 35.65 -0.01 3.32
C GLY A 176 35.34 -0.54 4.71
N GLN A 177 34.88 -1.79 4.78
CA GLN A 177 34.64 -2.58 5.99
C GLN A 177 33.31 -2.34 6.70
N GLN A 178 32.27 -3.03 6.24
CA GLN A 178 31.34 -3.72 7.14
C GLN A 178 30.81 -4.94 6.39
N GLY A 179 30.94 -6.09 7.04
CA GLY A 179 30.84 -7.42 6.44
C GLY A 179 29.50 -7.69 5.76
N GLU A 180 29.55 -8.63 4.82
CA GLU A 180 28.41 -9.30 4.22
C GLU A 180 27.43 -9.75 5.32
N GLN A 181 26.39 -8.96 5.56
CA GLN A 181 25.25 -9.34 6.37
C GLN A 181 23.99 -8.94 5.61
N GLU A 182 23.14 -9.95 5.40
CA GLU A 182 22.10 -10.03 4.36
C GLU A 182 21.16 -8.81 4.31
N ALA A 183 20.86 -8.39 3.07
CA ALA A 183 20.01 -7.26 2.76
C ALA A 183 18.58 -7.47 3.28
N VAL A 184 18.07 -6.55 4.12
CA VAL A 184 16.69 -6.61 4.63
C VAL A 184 15.74 -5.80 3.73
N ASP A 185 14.67 -6.48 3.34
CA ASP A 185 13.80 -6.30 2.19
C ASP A 185 12.81 -5.10 2.29
N PRO A 186 12.73 -4.18 1.28
CA PRO A 186 11.77 -3.06 1.22
C PRO A 186 10.28 -3.46 1.29
N VAL A 187 9.96 -4.75 1.21
CA VAL A 187 8.58 -5.26 1.16
C VAL A 187 8.02 -5.68 2.54
N ALA A 188 8.85 -5.70 3.58
CA ALA A 188 8.40 -5.96 4.95
C ALA A 188 7.30 -4.97 5.43
N ASN A 189 7.40 -3.69 5.05
CA ASN A 189 6.48 -2.63 5.46
C ASN A 189 5.05 -2.84 4.90
N TYR A 190 4.90 -3.15 3.61
CA TYR A 190 3.59 -3.42 3.01
C TYR A 190 2.97 -4.71 3.57
N ARG A 191 3.80 -5.71 3.88
CA ARG A 191 3.34 -6.95 4.51
C ARG A 191 2.80 -6.69 5.91
N GLU A 192 3.53 -5.94 6.73
CA GLU A 192 3.10 -5.57 8.08
C GLU A 192 1.80 -4.77 8.07
N HIS A 193 1.67 -3.75 7.21
CA HIS A 193 0.42 -3.01 7.05
C HIS A 193 -0.73 -3.89 6.58
N GLY A 194 -0.48 -4.81 5.63
CA GLY A 194 -1.48 -5.77 5.20
C GLY A 194 -1.95 -6.69 6.34
N ILE A 195 -1.03 -7.17 7.18
CA ILE A 195 -1.35 -7.98 8.36
C ILE A 195 -2.17 -7.16 9.37
N GLU A 196 -1.83 -5.90 9.60
CA GLU A 196 -2.61 -5.03 10.50
C GLU A 196 -4.04 -4.83 10.01
N PHE A 197 -4.24 -4.56 8.72
CA PHE A 197 -5.57 -4.48 8.13
C PHE A 197 -6.31 -5.81 8.24
N PHE A 198 -5.61 -6.93 8.06
CA PHE A 198 -6.17 -8.27 8.19
C PHE A 198 -6.68 -8.54 9.61
N GLU A 199 -5.88 -8.21 10.64
CA GLU A 199 -6.25 -8.36 12.06
C GLU A 199 -7.45 -7.48 12.45
N LYS A 200 -7.60 -6.32 11.81
CA LYS A 200 -8.76 -5.43 11.96
C LYS A 200 -9.97 -5.85 11.12
N GLU A 201 -9.93 -7.04 10.52
CA GLU A 201 -10.95 -7.58 9.61
C GLU A 201 -11.21 -6.70 8.37
N LYS A 202 -10.31 -5.77 8.07
CA LYS A 202 -10.33 -4.92 6.88
C LYS A 202 -9.69 -5.64 5.70
N TYR A 203 -10.27 -6.78 5.35
CA TYR A 203 -9.69 -7.72 4.37
C TYR A 203 -9.43 -7.10 2.99
N ARG A 204 -10.27 -6.16 2.54
CA ARG A 204 -10.07 -5.46 1.25
C ARG A 204 -8.82 -4.58 1.26
N ASP A 205 -8.62 -3.82 2.34
CA ASP A 205 -7.45 -2.96 2.51
C ASP A 205 -6.18 -3.83 2.68
N ALA A 206 -6.29 -4.94 3.41
CA ALA A 206 -5.21 -5.91 3.55
C ALA A 206 -4.73 -6.46 2.20
N ILE A 207 -5.66 -6.88 1.32
CA ILE A 207 -5.35 -7.37 -0.03
C ILE A 207 -4.63 -6.31 -0.87
N LEU A 208 -4.99 -5.03 -0.74
CA LEU A 208 -4.31 -3.95 -1.48
C LEU A 208 -2.84 -3.83 -1.05
N GLU A 209 -2.56 -3.90 0.25
CA GLU A 209 -1.18 -3.86 0.74
C GLU A 209 -0.40 -5.14 0.37
N PHE A 210 -1.03 -6.31 0.46
CA PHE A 210 -0.42 -7.56 0.02
C PHE A 210 -0.14 -7.62 -1.47
N ASN A 211 -0.99 -7.03 -2.33
CA ASN A 211 -0.72 -6.97 -3.76
C ASN A 211 0.53 -6.15 -4.09
N LYS A 212 0.85 -5.12 -3.29
CA LYS A 212 2.09 -4.37 -3.44
C LYS A 212 3.30 -5.27 -3.16
N VAL A 213 3.23 -6.09 -2.11
CA VAL A 213 4.26 -7.09 -1.80
C VAL A 213 4.42 -8.09 -2.95
N LEU A 214 3.31 -8.70 -3.40
CA LEU A 214 3.34 -9.74 -4.43
C LEU A 214 3.69 -9.21 -5.83
N SER A 215 3.58 -7.91 -6.07
CA SER A 215 4.06 -7.29 -7.31
C SER A 215 5.58 -7.27 -7.43
N VAL A 216 6.29 -7.28 -6.29
CA VAL A 216 7.75 -7.27 -6.21
C VAL A 216 8.30 -8.66 -5.92
N TYR A 217 7.66 -9.40 -5.01
CA TYR A 217 8.00 -10.79 -4.68
C TYR A 217 6.80 -11.70 -4.93
N PRO A 218 6.56 -12.12 -6.19
CA PRO A 218 5.42 -12.96 -6.55
C PRO A 218 5.41 -14.32 -5.87
N ASP A 219 6.52 -14.76 -5.28
CA ASP A 219 6.67 -16.05 -4.61
C ASP A 219 6.70 -15.96 -3.08
N ASP A 220 6.39 -14.80 -2.52
CA ASP A 220 6.34 -14.63 -1.07
C ASP A 220 5.23 -15.48 -0.41
N SER A 221 5.63 -16.55 0.27
CA SER A 221 4.73 -17.56 0.83
C SER A 221 3.82 -17.01 1.93
N VAL A 222 4.36 -16.16 2.80
CA VAL A 222 3.61 -15.54 3.91
C VAL A 222 2.50 -14.65 3.35
N THR A 223 2.82 -13.79 2.40
CA THR A 223 1.87 -12.87 1.80
C THR A 223 0.84 -13.60 0.95
N LYS A 224 1.24 -14.65 0.21
CA LYS A 224 0.29 -15.54 -0.47
C LYS A 224 -0.70 -16.15 0.52
N GLU A 225 -0.23 -16.65 1.66
CA GLU A 225 -1.09 -17.26 2.70
C GLU A 225 -2.06 -16.23 3.31
N TYR A 226 -1.59 -15.01 3.64
CA TYR A 226 -2.48 -13.96 4.15
C TYR A 226 -3.48 -13.46 3.10
N THR A 227 -3.06 -13.31 1.85
CA THR A 227 -3.94 -12.91 0.73
C THR A 227 -5.00 -13.97 0.47
N TYR A 228 -4.61 -15.24 0.46
CA TYR A 228 -5.51 -16.40 0.42
C TYR A 228 -6.56 -16.30 1.53
N ARG A 229 -6.15 -16.12 2.78
CA ARG A 229 -7.06 -16.00 3.93
C ARG A 229 -7.98 -14.79 3.82
N ALA A 230 -7.48 -13.65 3.34
CA ALA A 230 -8.27 -12.43 3.22
C ALA A 230 -9.41 -12.61 2.21
N TYR A 231 -9.11 -13.17 1.03
CA TYR A 231 -10.12 -13.53 0.04
C TYR A 231 -11.12 -14.57 0.60
N TYR A 232 -10.64 -15.57 1.33
CA TYR A 232 -11.48 -16.59 1.95
C TYR A 232 -12.47 -16.00 2.97
N GLN A 233 -12.02 -15.08 3.83
CA GLN A 233 -12.89 -14.42 4.81
C GLN A 233 -13.95 -13.52 4.15
N ILE A 234 -13.58 -12.77 3.10
CA ILE A 234 -14.56 -12.01 2.31
C ILE A 234 -15.58 -12.95 1.68
N ALA A 235 -15.13 -14.08 1.14
CA ALA A 235 -16.00 -15.08 0.52
C ALA A 235 -17.00 -15.68 1.51
N LEU A 236 -16.57 -16.03 2.72
CA LEU A 236 -17.45 -16.49 3.80
C LEU A 236 -18.50 -15.43 4.17
N ALA A 237 -18.08 -14.17 4.36
CA ALA A 237 -19.00 -13.09 4.70
C ALA A 237 -20.05 -12.83 3.60
N LEU A 238 -19.68 -12.98 2.32
CA LEU A 238 -20.61 -12.90 1.19
C LEU A 238 -21.54 -14.11 1.13
N PHE A 239 -21.00 -15.30 1.40
CA PHE A 239 -21.77 -16.54 1.43
C PHE A 239 -22.85 -16.50 2.51
N GLU A 240 -22.53 -16.03 3.71
CA GLU A 240 -23.50 -15.82 4.80
C GLU A 240 -24.59 -14.81 4.44
N LYS A 241 -24.22 -13.76 3.68
CA LYS A 241 -25.16 -12.78 3.11
C LYS A 241 -25.98 -13.33 1.94
N LYS A 242 -25.75 -14.58 1.53
CA LYS A 242 -26.39 -15.25 0.37
C LYS A 242 -26.05 -14.61 -0.98
N ASP A 243 -25.01 -13.78 -1.03
CA ASP A 243 -24.45 -13.28 -2.28
C ASP A 243 -23.50 -14.36 -2.85
N TYR A 244 -24.10 -15.47 -3.28
CA TYR A 244 -23.38 -16.68 -3.63
C TYR A 244 -22.45 -16.51 -4.84
N LEU A 245 -22.83 -15.68 -5.81
CA LEU A 245 -22.00 -15.44 -6.99
C LEU A 245 -20.77 -14.63 -6.63
N ALA A 246 -20.91 -13.56 -5.84
CA ALA A 246 -19.76 -12.81 -5.36
C ALA A 246 -18.88 -13.67 -4.43
N ALA A 247 -19.49 -14.49 -3.56
CA ALA A 247 -18.76 -15.43 -2.72
C ALA A 247 -17.92 -16.40 -3.55
N ARG A 248 -18.50 -16.99 -4.61
CA ARG A 248 -17.78 -17.87 -5.56
C ARG A 248 -16.54 -17.18 -6.12
N GLU A 249 -16.68 -15.96 -6.64
CA GLU A 249 -15.55 -15.22 -7.21
C GLU A 249 -14.42 -15.00 -6.20
N GLN A 250 -14.76 -14.70 -4.94
CA GLN A 250 -13.74 -14.52 -3.90
C GLN A 250 -13.09 -15.85 -3.49
N PHE A 251 -13.82 -16.96 -3.42
CA PHE A 251 -13.21 -18.30 -3.23
C PHE A 251 -12.29 -18.67 -4.39
N MET A 252 -12.66 -18.35 -5.63
CA MET A 252 -11.80 -18.55 -6.79
C MET A 252 -10.54 -17.68 -6.75
N ALA A 253 -10.67 -16.43 -6.31
CA ALA A 253 -9.52 -15.55 -6.09
C ALA A 253 -8.57 -16.11 -5.02
N SER A 254 -9.12 -16.67 -3.94
CA SER A 254 -8.36 -17.36 -2.89
C SER A 254 -7.54 -18.55 -3.45
N LEU A 255 -8.15 -19.37 -4.32
CA LEU A 255 -7.47 -20.51 -4.98
C LEU A 255 -6.28 -20.12 -5.88
N ARG A 256 -6.19 -18.87 -6.34
CA ARG A 256 -5.04 -18.39 -7.13
C ARG A 256 -3.75 -18.38 -6.30
N TYR A 257 -3.86 -18.15 -4.99
CA TYR A 257 -2.73 -18.08 -4.08
C TYR A 257 -2.46 -19.41 -3.37
N LYS A 258 -3.50 -20.21 -3.14
CA LYS A 258 -3.40 -21.54 -2.53
C LYS A 258 -4.28 -22.56 -3.27
N LYS A 259 -3.67 -23.33 -4.17
CA LYS A 259 -4.39 -24.26 -5.06
C LYS A 259 -4.99 -25.47 -4.33
N ASP A 260 -4.44 -25.83 -3.18
CA ASP A 260 -4.76 -27.02 -2.38
C ASP A 260 -5.81 -26.74 -1.27
N CYS A 261 -6.68 -25.74 -1.46
CA CYS A 261 -7.78 -25.47 -0.54
C CYS A 261 -9.02 -26.34 -0.87
N GLN A 262 -9.20 -27.47 -0.18
CA GLN A 262 -10.38 -28.34 -0.37
C GLN A 262 -11.69 -27.63 -0.03
N ASP A 263 -11.70 -26.85 1.05
CA ASP A 263 -12.86 -26.09 1.50
C ASP A 263 -13.32 -25.08 0.44
N CYS A 264 -12.38 -24.38 -0.21
CA CYS A 264 -12.69 -23.42 -1.27
C CYS A 264 -13.41 -24.10 -2.44
N HIS A 265 -12.97 -25.31 -2.85
CA HIS A 265 -13.65 -26.06 -3.90
C HIS A 265 -15.06 -26.50 -3.47
N ALA A 266 -15.23 -26.91 -2.21
CA ALA A 266 -16.53 -27.26 -1.66
C ALA A 266 -17.47 -26.05 -1.65
N TYR A 267 -17.01 -24.91 -1.15
CA TYR A 267 -17.78 -23.67 -1.09
C TYR A 267 -18.11 -23.10 -2.47
N ILE A 268 -17.23 -23.22 -3.46
CA ILE A 268 -17.53 -22.84 -4.85
C ILE A 268 -18.69 -23.65 -5.39
N LYS A 269 -18.60 -24.99 -5.31
CA LYS A 269 -19.68 -25.89 -5.76
C LYS A 269 -20.98 -25.62 -5.02
N GLN A 270 -20.90 -25.40 -3.71
CA GLN A 270 -22.06 -25.10 -2.88
C GLN A 270 -22.68 -23.74 -3.25
N SER A 271 -21.86 -22.71 -3.47
CA SER A 271 -22.31 -21.38 -3.89
C SER A 271 -23.06 -21.45 -5.22
N GLU A 272 -22.52 -22.17 -6.20
CA GLU A 272 -23.18 -22.36 -7.49
C GLU A 272 -24.49 -23.14 -7.37
N ALA A 273 -24.51 -24.21 -6.57
CA ALA A 273 -25.73 -24.98 -6.33
C ALA A 273 -26.82 -24.13 -5.65
N LEU A 274 -26.46 -23.35 -4.63
CA LEU A 274 -27.39 -22.48 -3.90
C LEU A 274 -27.88 -21.32 -4.76
N TYR A 275 -27.01 -20.71 -5.56
CA TYR A 275 -27.37 -19.66 -6.52
C TYR A 275 -28.41 -20.19 -7.53
N LYS A 276 -28.13 -21.34 -8.16
CA LYS A 276 -29.06 -21.95 -9.12
C LYS A 276 -30.40 -22.30 -8.48
N GLU A 277 -30.40 -22.90 -7.28
CA GLU A 277 -31.63 -23.26 -6.57
C GLU A 277 -32.45 -22.01 -6.18
N MET A 278 -31.79 -20.94 -5.73
CA MET A 278 -32.44 -19.69 -5.36
C MET A 278 -33.16 -19.05 -6.55
N HIS A 279 -32.44 -18.83 -7.65
CA HIS A 279 -33.00 -18.21 -8.86
C HIS A 279 -34.06 -19.11 -9.52
N TYR A 280 -33.87 -20.43 -9.51
CA TYR A 280 -34.89 -21.37 -9.99
C TYR A 280 -36.22 -21.23 -9.23
N LYS A 281 -36.17 -21.17 -7.89
CA LYS A 281 -37.37 -20.98 -7.04
C LYS A 281 -38.01 -19.62 -7.25
N LEU A 282 -37.19 -18.56 -7.37
CA LEU A 282 -37.69 -17.21 -7.59
C LEU A 282 -38.40 -17.09 -8.95
N GLY A 283 -37.86 -17.70 -9.99
CA GLY A 283 -38.51 -17.80 -11.30
C GLY A 283 -39.86 -18.52 -11.23
N ILE A 284 -39.95 -19.64 -10.50
CA ILE A 284 -41.24 -20.34 -10.26
C ILE A 284 -42.23 -19.44 -9.53
N GLN A 285 -41.77 -18.69 -8.52
CA GLN A 285 -42.62 -17.78 -7.76
C GLN A 285 -43.18 -16.66 -8.64
N TYR A 286 -42.35 -16.05 -9.50
CA TYR A 286 -42.80 -15.04 -10.45
C TYR A 286 -43.75 -15.61 -11.49
N TYR A 287 -43.46 -16.81 -12.01
CA TYR A 287 -44.31 -17.48 -12.98
C TYR A 287 -45.71 -17.77 -12.41
N GLY A 288 -45.79 -18.22 -11.15
CA GLY A 288 -47.05 -18.44 -10.44
C GLY A 288 -47.84 -17.15 -10.17
N LYS A 289 -47.18 -15.99 -10.20
CA LYS A 289 -47.80 -14.65 -10.10
C LYS A 289 -48.10 -14.02 -11.47
N GLU A 290 -47.94 -14.78 -12.57
CA GLU A 290 -48.07 -14.30 -13.95
C GLU A 290 -47.06 -13.20 -14.36
N GLN A 291 -46.01 -13.00 -13.56
CA GLN A 291 -44.89 -12.08 -13.83
C GLN A 291 -43.88 -12.79 -14.74
N LEU A 292 -44.26 -13.04 -15.98
CA LEU A 292 -43.53 -13.92 -16.90
C LEU A 292 -42.16 -13.38 -17.30
N VAL A 293 -42.01 -12.06 -17.44
CA VAL A 293 -40.73 -11.44 -17.84
C VAL A 293 -39.71 -11.57 -16.71
N GLU A 294 -40.13 -11.33 -15.47
CA GLU A 294 -39.31 -11.51 -14.28
C GLU A 294 -38.93 -12.98 -14.09
N ALA A 295 -39.89 -13.91 -14.30
CA ALA A 295 -39.61 -15.34 -14.24
C ALA A 295 -38.52 -15.78 -15.23
N ILE A 296 -38.61 -15.32 -16.49
CA ILE A 296 -37.62 -15.61 -17.52
C ILE A 296 -36.24 -15.07 -17.13
N LYS A 297 -36.15 -13.82 -16.64
CA LYS A 297 -34.88 -13.23 -16.19
C LYS A 297 -34.19 -14.07 -15.11
N GLU A 298 -34.95 -14.53 -14.11
CA GLU A 298 -34.40 -15.37 -13.04
C GLU A 298 -33.89 -16.72 -13.59
N TRP A 299 -34.61 -17.33 -14.52
CA TRP A 299 -34.23 -18.59 -15.13
C TRP A 299 -33.07 -18.46 -16.11
N GLU A 300 -32.92 -17.35 -16.81
CA GLU A 300 -31.77 -17.05 -17.65
C GLU A 300 -30.47 -17.01 -16.84
N LEU A 301 -30.48 -16.41 -15.63
CA LEU A 301 -29.34 -16.45 -14.71
C LEU A 301 -28.91 -17.87 -14.32
N VAL A 302 -29.87 -18.79 -14.19
CA VAL A 302 -29.59 -20.21 -13.92
C VAL A 302 -29.00 -20.88 -15.16
N LYS A 303 -29.59 -20.65 -16.32
CA LYS A 303 -29.18 -21.23 -17.62
C LYS A 303 -27.76 -20.81 -18.00
N GLU A 304 -27.35 -19.57 -17.68
CA GLU A 304 -25.99 -19.09 -17.91
C GLU A 304 -24.93 -19.91 -17.17
N LEU A 305 -25.26 -20.41 -15.97
CA LEU A 305 -24.35 -21.24 -15.18
C LEU A 305 -24.44 -22.73 -15.52
N ASP A 306 -25.65 -23.22 -15.80
CA ASP A 306 -25.92 -24.62 -16.07
C ASP A 306 -27.11 -24.76 -17.03
N PRO A 307 -26.84 -24.89 -18.34
CA PRO A 307 -27.90 -25.00 -19.35
C PRO A 307 -28.84 -26.19 -19.17
N ASN A 308 -28.40 -27.22 -18.43
CA ASN A 308 -29.14 -28.47 -18.20
C ASN A 308 -29.75 -28.53 -16.79
N TYR A 309 -29.80 -27.40 -16.07
CA TYR A 309 -30.32 -27.37 -14.71
C TYR A 309 -31.84 -27.61 -14.68
N LYS A 310 -32.24 -28.80 -14.22
CA LYS A 310 -33.65 -29.20 -14.07
C LYS A 310 -34.43 -28.95 -15.39
N SER A 311 -35.60 -28.31 -15.30
CA SER A 311 -36.47 -27.99 -16.46
C SER A 311 -36.47 -26.49 -16.78
N VAL A 312 -35.39 -25.76 -16.43
CA VAL A 312 -35.29 -24.30 -16.66
C VAL A 312 -35.58 -23.93 -18.12
N GLU A 313 -35.04 -24.67 -19.07
CA GLU A 313 -35.25 -24.43 -20.50
C GLU A 313 -36.73 -24.57 -20.90
N ASP A 314 -37.40 -25.62 -20.42
CA ASP A 314 -38.82 -25.84 -20.69
C ASP A 314 -39.67 -24.72 -20.10
N TYR A 315 -39.32 -24.25 -18.91
CA TYR A 315 -39.99 -23.14 -18.25
C TYR A 315 -39.86 -21.82 -19.01
N ILE A 316 -38.65 -21.48 -19.47
CA ILE A 316 -38.40 -20.30 -20.32
C ILE A 316 -39.21 -20.40 -21.61
N ASN A 317 -39.21 -21.55 -22.28
CA ASN A 317 -39.93 -21.75 -23.53
C ASN A 317 -41.46 -21.62 -23.35
N ARG A 318 -42.00 -22.15 -22.25
CA ARG A 318 -43.43 -21.99 -21.91
C ARG A 318 -43.79 -20.54 -21.62
N ALA A 319 -43.00 -19.84 -20.81
CA ALA A 319 -43.23 -18.43 -20.48
C ALA A 319 -43.20 -17.54 -21.74
N ASN A 320 -42.22 -17.76 -22.63
CA ASN A 320 -42.14 -17.07 -23.92
C ASN A 320 -43.34 -17.34 -24.83
N SER A 321 -43.84 -18.57 -24.88
CA SER A 321 -45.04 -18.92 -25.63
C SER A 321 -46.29 -18.16 -25.12
N ILE A 322 -46.45 -18.07 -23.80
CA ILE A 322 -47.57 -17.33 -23.19
C ILE A 322 -47.43 -15.82 -23.48
N LEU A 323 -46.23 -15.25 -23.33
CA LEU A 323 -45.99 -13.83 -23.64
C LEU A 323 -46.32 -13.47 -25.09
N ARG A 324 -45.95 -14.32 -26.06
CA ARG A 324 -46.30 -14.11 -27.48
C ARG A 324 -47.81 -14.08 -27.70
N LYS A 325 -48.54 -15.06 -27.13
CA LYS A 325 -50.02 -15.11 -27.23
C LYS A 325 -50.67 -13.88 -26.59
N LEU A 326 -50.17 -13.42 -25.45
CA LEU A 326 -50.67 -12.20 -24.80
C LEU A 326 -50.42 -10.94 -25.64
N GLN A 327 -49.31 -10.87 -26.36
CA GLN A 327 -49.01 -9.76 -27.27
C GLN A 327 -49.90 -9.76 -28.50
N GLU A 328 -50.22 -10.93 -29.05
CA GLU A 328 -51.16 -11.08 -30.17
C GLU A 328 -52.56 -10.61 -29.77
N LEU A 329 -53.07 -11.08 -28.61
CA LEU A 329 -54.38 -10.67 -28.08
C LEU A 329 -54.49 -9.18 -27.74
N ARG A 330 -53.39 -8.47 -27.53
CA ARG A 330 -53.38 -7.01 -27.30
C ARG A 330 -53.41 -6.19 -28.57
N LYS A 331 -53.15 -6.80 -29.73
CA LYS A 331 -53.13 -6.14 -31.04
C LYS A 331 -54.45 -6.28 -31.81
N GLU A 332 -55.29 -7.22 -31.39
CA GLU A 332 -56.68 -7.41 -31.87
C GLU A 332 -57.66 -6.49 -31.11
#